data_AF-A0A2S5THY1-F1
#
_entry.id   AF-A0A2S5THY1-F1
#
_cell.length_a   1.000
_cell.length_b   1.000
_cell.length_c   1.000
_cell.angle_alpha   90.00
_cell.angle_beta   90.00
_cell.angle_gamma   90.00
#
_symmetry.space_group_name_H-M   'P 1'
#
loop_
_entity.id
_entity.type
_entity.pdbx_description
1 polymer ?
#
loop_
_entity_poly.entity_id
_entity_poly.type
_entity_poly.pdbx_seq_one_letter_code
_entity_poly.pdbx_strand_id
1 'polypeptide(L)'
;MKDTKAQRAAEFLRSDFAAQFDDPAFRRAALRYDAAVNDGGDTAGLTGAELYAFANRLFARELRQGLGERLRDGGVVTAKRLVAAYLDGDAVILELDIRARRPDGSEYDYRAPVTRGRTSADTDEVLRLPLRRLRDRLRGAAMLAVGIERAGGRDRVLGLLQSPAPRTTALRGLQGGAR
;
A
#
# COMPACT_ATOMS: atom_id res chain seq x y z
N MET A 1 11.42 -25.13 -12.06
CA MET A 1 12.31 -24.03 -11.66
C MET A 1 11.75 -23.44 -10.36
N LYS A 2 12.47 -23.45 -9.23
CA LYS A 2 11.96 -22.92 -7.96
C LYS A 2 12.27 -21.42 -7.88
N ASP A 3 11.24 -20.58 -7.98
CA ASP A 3 11.38 -19.16 -7.66
C ASP A 3 11.94 -19.01 -6.24
N THR A 4 13.07 -18.33 -6.13
CA THR A 4 13.69 -18.07 -4.83
C THR A 4 12.95 -16.92 -4.12
N LYS A 5 12.95 -16.93 -2.78
CA LYS A 5 12.40 -15.81 -1.99
C LYS A 5 13.01 -14.45 -2.39
N ALA A 6 14.29 -14.45 -2.80
CA ALA A 6 14.99 -13.27 -3.29
C ALA A 6 14.41 -12.72 -4.61
N GLN A 7 14.05 -13.60 -5.56
CA GLN A 7 13.40 -13.18 -6.82
C GLN A 7 12.06 -12.50 -6.55
N ARG A 8 11.20 -13.09 -5.71
CA ARG A 8 9.91 -12.50 -5.34
C ARG A 8 10.06 -11.16 -4.62
N ALA A 9 11.05 -11.04 -3.73
CA ALA A 9 11.36 -9.78 -3.06
C ALA A 9 11.84 -8.71 -4.05
N ALA A 10 12.69 -9.08 -5.02
CA ALA A 10 13.15 -8.18 -6.06
C ALA A 10 12.01 -7.74 -7.00
N GLU A 11 11.13 -8.65 -7.40
CA GLU A 11 9.92 -8.35 -8.17
C GLU A 11 9.02 -7.36 -7.43
N PHE A 12 8.76 -7.61 -6.15
CA PHE A 12 7.99 -6.70 -5.32
C PHE A 12 8.63 -5.30 -5.24
N LEU A 13 9.95 -5.22 -5.02
CA LEU A 13 10.67 -3.94 -4.97
C LEU A 13 10.70 -3.18 -6.29
N ARG A 14 10.49 -3.85 -7.42
CA ARG A 14 10.32 -3.23 -8.74
C ARG A 14 8.88 -2.76 -9.02
N SER A 15 7.93 -3.09 -8.16
CA SER A 15 6.53 -2.68 -8.35
C SER A 15 6.32 -1.18 -8.12
N ASP A 16 5.25 -0.64 -8.73
CA ASP A 16 4.78 0.73 -8.50
C ASP A 16 4.55 1.05 -7.02
N PHE A 17 4.10 0.05 -6.25
CA PHE A 17 3.92 0.22 -4.81
C PHE A 17 5.24 0.47 -4.10
N ALA A 18 6.28 -0.32 -4.42
CA ALA A 18 7.59 -0.13 -3.84
C ALA A 18 8.28 1.17 -4.29
N ALA A 19 7.99 1.66 -5.51
CA ALA A 19 8.51 2.95 -5.99
C ALA A 19 8.05 4.13 -5.12
N GLN A 20 6.91 4.01 -4.43
CA GLN A 20 6.45 5.04 -3.51
C GLN A 20 7.40 5.26 -2.33
N PHE A 21 8.22 4.27 -1.98
CA PHE A 21 9.19 4.37 -0.90
C PHE A 21 10.45 5.15 -1.28
N ASP A 22 10.63 5.55 -2.53
CA ASP A 22 11.71 6.47 -2.92
C ASP A 22 11.47 7.87 -2.34
N ASP A 23 10.20 8.24 -2.14
CA ASP A 23 9.79 9.48 -1.47
C ASP A 23 9.97 9.41 0.06
N PRO A 24 10.84 10.24 0.65
CA PRO A 24 11.04 10.28 2.10
C PRO A 24 9.77 10.63 2.90
N ALA A 25 8.86 11.43 2.35
CA ALA A 25 7.62 11.78 3.03
C ALA A 25 6.72 10.55 3.20
N PHE A 26 6.64 9.69 2.20
CA PHE A 26 5.91 8.42 2.28
C PHE A 26 6.52 7.47 3.30
N ARG A 27 7.86 7.36 3.35
CA ARG A 27 8.55 6.54 4.36
C ARG A 27 8.25 7.02 5.78
N ARG A 28 8.35 8.33 6.03
CA ARG A 28 8.01 8.92 7.34
C ARG A 28 6.55 8.70 7.72
N ALA A 29 5.64 8.88 6.77
CA ALA A 29 4.22 8.64 6.98
C ALA A 29 3.96 7.17 7.36
N ALA A 30 4.56 6.20 6.65
CA ALA A 30 4.41 4.78 6.96
C ALA A 30 4.83 4.44 8.40
N LEU A 31 5.97 4.97 8.87
CA LEU A 31 6.43 4.78 10.25
C LEU A 31 5.49 5.45 11.26
N ARG A 32 5.06 6.68 10.99
CA ARG A 32 4.20 7.47 11.88
C ARG A 32 2.83 6.82 12.05
N TYR A 33 2.19 6.42 10.95
CA TYR A 33 0.86 5.81 10.99
C TYR A 33 0.88 4.38 11.52
N ASP A 34 1.96 3.62 11.30
CA ASP A 34 2.16 2.33 11.97
C ASP A 34 2.24 2.48 13.49
N ALA A 35 3.09 3.40 13.98
CA ALA A 35 3.21 3.67 15.42
C ALA A 35 1.87 4.10 16.03
N ALA A 36 1.14 5.01 15.38
CA ALA A 36 -0.17 5.47 15.86
C ALA A 36 -1.22 4.35 15.92
N VAL A 37 -1.33 3.51 14.87
CA VAL A 37 -2.41 2.53 14.74
C VAL A 37 -2.10 1.20 15.43
N ASN A 38 -0.85 0.75 15.39
CA ASN A 38 -0.44 -0.56 15.89
C ASN A 38 0.20 -0.51 17.27
N ASP A 39 0.90 0.59 17.61
CA ASP A 39 1.63 0.70 18.87
C ASP A 39 0.96 1.66 19.88
N GLY A 40 -0.17 2.26 19.51
CA GLY A 40 -0.86 3.26 20.35
C GLY A 40 -0.05 4.54 20.53
N GLY A 41 0.83 4.85 19.57
CA GLY A 41 1.64 6.06 19.56
C GLY A 41 0.79 7.34 19.44
N ASP A 42 1.44 8.48 19.69
CA ASP A 42 0.77 9.77 19.70
C ASP A 42 0.17 10.12 18.32
N THR A 43 -1.12 10.44 18.33
CA THR A 43 -1.88 10.89 17.15
C THR A 43 -1.89 12.41 17.01
N ALA A 44 -1.30 13.15 17.95
CA ALA A 44 -1.22 14.60 17.89
C ALA A 44 -0.47 15.04 16.62
N GLY A 45 -1.07 16.00 15.93
CA GLY A 45 -0.55 16.53 14.67
C GLY A 45 -0.73 15.62 13.44
N LEU A 46 -1.52 14.55 13.52
CA LEU A 46 -1.97 13.84 12.32
C LEU A 46 -3.11 14.65 11.69
N THR A 47 -2.89 15.17 10.49
CA THR A 47 -3.93 15.90 9.76
C THR A 47 -4.70 14.96 8.82
N GLY A 48 -6.00 15.22 8.64
CA GLY A 48 -6.83 14.42 7.73
C GLY A 48 -6.30 14.46 6.29
N ALA A 49 -5.81 15.60 5.83
CA ALA A 49 -5.27 15.75 4.48
C ALA A 49 -4.03 14.87 4.24
N GLU A 50 -3.07 14.85 5.18
CA GLU A 50 -1.88 14.01 5.08
C GLU A 50 -2.23 12.52 5.19
N LEU A 51 -3.20 12.18 6.04
CA LEU A 51 -3.71 10.81 6.17
C LEU A 51 -4.30 10.33 4.84
N TYR A 52 -5.16 11.13 4.22
CA TYR A 52 -5.78 10.75 2.95
C TYR A 52 -4.77 10.71 1.80
N ALA A 53 -3.80 11.62 1.75
CA ALA A 53 -2.73 11.55 0.74
C ALA A 53 -1.91 10.26 0.88
N PHE A 54 -1.53 9.91 2.11
CA PHE A 54 -0.81 8.66 2.40
C PHE A 54 -1.67 7.42 2.11
N ALA A 55 -2.94 7.42 2.50
CA ALA A 55 -3.85 6.30 2.29
C ALA A 55 -4.17 6.07 0.81
N ASN A 56 -4.40 7.12 0.01
CA ASN A 56 -4.59 7.01 -1.45
C ASN A 56 -3.39 6.33 -2.12
N ARG A 57 -2.20 6.60 -1.60
CA ARG A 57 -0.95 5.99 -2.01
C ARG A 57 -0.81 4.53 -1.54
N LEU A 58 -1.11 4.27 -0.27
CA LEU A 58 -1.07 2.94 0.35
C LEU A 58 -2.05 1.95 -0.31
N PHE A 59 -3.22 2.44 -0.71
CA PHE A 59 -4.29 1.68 -1.37
C PHE A 59 -4.36 1.90 -2.87
N ALA A 60 -3.31 2.44 -3.50
CA ALA A 60 -3.32 2.77 -4.92
C ALA A 60 -3.68 1.59 -5.82
N ARG A 61 -3.29 0.36 -5.44
CA ARG A 61 -3.65 -0.85 -6.20
C ARG A 61 -5.15 -1.11 -6.16
N GLU A 62 -5.75 -1.06 -4.98
CA GLU A 62 -7.20 -1.23 -4.78
C GLU A 62 -7.97 -0.10 -5.48
N LEU A 63 -7.50 1.15 -5.41
CA LEU A 63 -8.12 2.30 -6.09
C LEU A 63 -8.04 2.21 -7.62
N ARG A 64 -7.06 1.49 -8.17
CA ARG A 64 -6.98 1.22 -9.61
C ARG A 64 -7.95 0.14 -10.07
N GLN A 65 -8.50 -0.67 -9.17
CA GLN A 65 -9.48 -1.69 -9.52
C GLN A 65 -10.79 -1.04 -9.96
N GLY A 66 -11.32 -1.48 -11.10
CA GLY A 66 -12.53 -0.91 -11.70
C GLY A 66 -12.31 0.41 -12.45
N LEU A 67 -11.08 0.94 -12.54
CA LEU A 67 -10.79 2.00 -13.51
C LEU A 67 -10.95 1.46 -14.93
N GLY A 68 -11.63 2.20 -15.80
CA GLY A 68 -12.00 1.76 -17.15
C GLY A 68 -13.26 0.88 -17.21
N GLU A 69 -13.87 0.55 -16.07
CA GLU A 69 -15.12 -0.20 -16.03
C GLU A 69 -16.27 0.60 -16.63
N ARG A 70 -17.10 -0.08 -17.43
CA ARG A 70 -18.32 0.50 -18.00
C ARG A 70 -19.47 0.43 -16.99
N LEU A 71 -20.10 1.58 -16.77
CA LEU A 71 -21.27 1.75 -15.94
C LEU A 71 -22.55 1.43 -16.72
N ARG A 72 -23.67 1.26 -16.00
CA ARG A 72 -24.97 0.91 -16.59
C ARG A 72 -25.52 1.97 -17.55
N ASP A 73 -25.16 3.23 -17.35
CA ASP A 73 -25.51 4.37 -18.20
C ASP A 73 -24.57 4.52 -19.41
N GLY A 74 -23.64 3.57 -19.61
CA GLY A 74 -22.64 3.61 -20.67
C GLY A 74 -21.41 4.47 -20.35
N GLY A 75 -21.38 5.14 -19.20
CA GLY A 75 -20.21 5.87 -18.72
C GLY A 75 -19.04 4.94 -18.40
N VAL A 76 -17.84 5.51 -18.23
CA VAL A 76 -16.62 4.78 -17.89
C VAL A 76 -15.98 5.40 -16.66
N VAL A 77 -15.62 4.59 -15.66
CA VAL A 77 -14.90 5.06 -14.48
C VAL A 77 -13.50 5.54 -14.87
N THR A 78 -13.17 6.80 -14.56
CA THR A 78 -11.89 7.43 -14.91
C THR A 78 -10.98 7.65 -13.72
N ALA A 79 -11.52 7.86 -12.52
CA ALA A 79 -10.73 8.03 -11.30
C ALA A 79 -11.47 7.53 -10.06
N LYS A 80 -10.69 7.13 -9.05
CA LYS A 80 -11.16 6.83 -7.69
C LYS A 80 -10.22 7.49 -6.68
N ARG A 81 -10.77 8.10 -5.63
CA ARG A 81 -10.01 8.75 -4.57
C ARG A 81 -10.65 8.52 -3.22
N LEU A 82 -9.87 8.18 -2.22
CA LEU A 82 -10.31 8.15 -0.83
C LEU A 82 -10.63 9.56 -0.34
N VAL A 83 -11.84 9.76 0.18
CA VAL A 83 -12.30 11.03 0.74
C VAL A 83 -12.65 10.94 2.23
N ALA A 84 -13.01 9.76 2.72
CA ALA A 84 -13.24 9.53 4.14
C ALA A 84 -12.79 8.13 4.58
N ALA A 85 -12.47 8.00 5.86
CA ALA A 85 -12.19 6.72 6.49
C ALA A 85 -12.68 6.71 7.93
N TYR A 86 -13.39 5.65 8.34
CA TYR A 86 -13.86 5.48 9.72
C TYR A 86 -13.88 4.01 10.14
N LEU A 87 -14.00 3.78 11.44
CA LEU A 87 -14.12 2.43 12.01
C LEU A 87 -15.58 2.02 12.13
N ASP A 88 -15.85 0.76 11.81
CA ASP A 88 -17.13 0.10 12.04
C ASP A 88 -16.85 -1.31 12.59
N GLY A 89 -16.87 -1.43 13.92
CA GLY A 89 -16.51 -2.66 14.63
C GLY A 89 -15.06 -3.08 14.37
N ASP A 90 -14.88 -4.26 13.79
CA ASP A 90 -13.58 -4.84 13.43
C ASP A 90 -13.13 -4.49 12.01
N ALA A 91 -13.81 -3.54 11.36
CA ALA A 91 -13.52 -3.11 10.01
C ALA A 91 -13.23 -1.61 9.93
N VAL A 92 -12.50 -1.25 8.88
CA VAL A 92 -12.29 0.11 8.42
C VAL A 92 -13.12 0.29 7.17
N ILE A 93 -13.93 1.34 7.16
CA ILE A 93 -14.75 1.75 6.04
C ILE A 93 -14.04 2.89 5.35
N LEU A 94 -13.81 2.72 4.05
CA LEU A 94 -13.18 3.71 3.18
C LEU A 94 -14.25 4.21 2.19
N GLU A 95 -14.51 5.51 2.19
CA GLU A 95 -15.41 6.16 1.24
C GLU A 95 -14.63 6.74 0.07
N LEU A 96 -15.07 6.41 -1.14
CA LEU A 96 -14.37 6.69 -2.38
C LEU A 96 -15.20 7.61 -3.28
N ASP A 97 -14.65 8.77 -3.55
CA ASP A 97 -15.11 9.65 -4.62
C ASP A 97 -14.69 9.05 -5.97
N ILE A 98 -15.65 8.86 -6.87
CA ILE A 98 -15.44 8.28 -8.19
C ILE A 98 -15.76 9.32 -9.23
N ARG A 99 -14.84 9.51 -10.18
CA ARG A 99 -15.15 10.21 -11.42
C ARG A 99 -15.40 9.23 -12.54
N ALA A 100 -16.41 9.52 -13.34
CA ALA A 100 -16.72 8.82 -14.55
C ALA A 100 -16.86 9.78 -15.72
N ARG A 101 -16.73 9.24 -16.93
CA ARG A 101 -16.91 9.96 -18.18
C ARG A 101 -18.04 9.35 -18.98
N ARG A 102 -19.03 10.17 -19.35
CA ARG A 102 -20.16 9.77 -20.19
C ARG A 102 -19.71 9.48 -21.63
N PRO A 103 -20.54 8.81 -22.45
CA PRO A 103 -20.26 8.60 -23.87
C PRO A 103 -20.02 9.91 -24.66
N ASP A 104 -20.62 11.02 -24.23
CA ASP A 104 -20.43 12.35 -24.82
C ASP A 104 -19.10 13.03 -24.43
N GLY A 105 -18.28 12.37 -23.60
CA GLY A 105 -17.00 12.87 -23.13
C GLY A 105 -17.06 13.73 -21.87
N SER A 106 -18.24 14.08 -21.36
CA SER A 106 -18.39 14.86 -20.12
C SER A 106 -18.00 14.05 -18.89
N GLU A 107 -17.24 14.66 -17.97
CA GLU A 107 -16.95 14.08 -16.66
C GLU A 107 -18.04 14.40 -15.64
N TYR A 108 -18.26 13.48 -14.70
CA TYR A 108 -19.16 13.65 -13.57
C TYR A 108 -18.72 12.79 -12.40
N ASP A 109 -19.10 13.21 -11.19
CA ASP A 109 -18.91 12.39 -10.00
C ASP A 109 -19.97 11.28 -10.01
N TYR A 110 -19.51 10.04 -10.08
CA TYR A 110 -20.33 8.85 -10.09
C TYR A 110 -20.60 8.37 -8.66
N ARG A 111 -21.89 8.23 -8.33
CA ARG A 111 -22.35 7.72 -7.03
C ARG A 111 -22.97 6.35 -7.23
N ALA A 112 -22.38 5.31 -6.65
CA ALA A 112 -22.85 3.94 -6.83
C ALA A 112 -24.20 3.74 -6.13
N PRO A 113 -25.15 2.99 -6.74
CA PRO A 113 -26.46 2.76 -6.13
C PRO A 113 -26.34 1.89 -4.86
N VAL A 114 -27.10 2.27 -3.84
CA VAL A 114 -27.18 1.56 -2.55
C VAL A 114 -27.56 0.09 -2.78
N THR A 115 -26.72 -0.84 -2.35
CA THR A 115 -27.13 -2.24 -2.22
C THR A 115 -28.31 -2.30 -1.23
N ARG A 116 -29.39 -3.00 -1.59
CA ARG A 116 -30.64 -3.08 -0.77
C ARG A 116 -30.31 -3.29 0.71
N GLY A 117 -30.77 -2.37 1.57
CA GLY A 117 -30.67 -2.48 3.03
C GLY A 117 -29.82 -1.42 3.75
N ARG A 118 -29.40 -0.34 3.09
CA ARG A 118 -28.66 0.77 3.72
C ARG A 118 -29.37 2.10 3.58
N THR A 119 -29.30 2.92 4.62
CA THR A 119 -29.93 4.23 4.75
C THR A 119 -28.85 5.31 4.88
N SER A 120 -28.36 5.83 3.77
CA SER A 120 -27.95 7.24 3.68
C SER A 120 -28.19 7.69 2.25
N ALA A 121 -28.78 8.87 2.11
CA ALA A 121 -29.30 9.39 0.84
C ALA A 121 -28.21 9.87 -0.13
N ASP A 122 -26.95 9.75 0.25
CA ASP A 122 -25.76 10.18 -0.47
C ASP A 122 -24.72 9.08 -0.33
N THR A 123 -24.34 8.32 -1.37
CA THR A 123 -23.17 7.43 -1.20
C THR A 123 -22.27 7.29 -2.42
N ASP A 124 -21.02 7.61 -2.12
CA ASP A 124 -19.75 7.20 -2.72
C ASP A 124 -19.55 5.67 -2.72
N GLU A 125 -18.58 5.13 -3.48
CA GLU A 125 -18.23 3.70 -3.36
C GLU A 125 -17.55 3.43 -2.02
N VAL A 126 -17.95 2.34 -1.37
CA VAL A 126 -17.46 2.00 -0.04
C VAL A 126 -16.62 0.74 -0.09
N LEU A 127 -15.35 0.86 0.28
CA LEU A 127 -14.46 -0.28 0.47
C LEU A 127 -14.38 -0.63 1.96
N ARG A 128 -14.91 -1.81 2.33
CA ARG A 128 -14.80 -2.36 3.69
C ARG A 128 -13.57 -3.25 3.79
N LEU A 129 -12.65 -2.90 4.68
CA LEU A 129 -11.44 -3.67 4.95
C LEU A 129 -11.43 -4.17 6.40
N PRO A 130 -11.12 -5.45 6.66
CA PRO A 130 -10.85 -5.90 8.02
C PRO A 130 -9.74 -5.06 8.66
N LEU A 131 -9.93 -4.58 9.88
CA LEU A 131 -8.98 -3.73 10.59
C LEU A 131 -7.60 -4.40 10.69
N ARG A 132 -7.58 -5.72 10.93
CA ARG A 132 -6.35 -6.52 10.94
C ARG A 132 -5.57 -6.38 9.63
N ARG A 133 -6.23 -6.36 8.47
CA ARG A 133 -5.55 -6.20 7.17
C ARG A 133 -4.94 -4.81 7.01
N LEU A 134 -5.62 -3.75 7.48
CA LEU A 134 -5.04 -2.41 7.51
C LEU A 134 -3.79 -2.39 8.39
N ARG A 135 -3.88 -2.94 9.60
CA ARG A 135 -2.78 -3.04 10.55
C ARG A 135 -1.56 -3.76 9.98
N ASP A 136 -1.76 -4.94 9.39
CA ASP A 136 -0.70 -5.73 8.76
C ASP A 136 -0.04 -4.96 7.60
N ARG A 137 -0.85 -4.22 6.81
CA ARG A 137 -0.35 -3.42 5.69
C ARG A 137 0.47 -2.22 6.17
N LEU A 138 0.03 -1.51 7.20
CA LEU A 138 0.80 -0.42 7.82
C LEU A 138 2.13 -0.93 8.38
N ARG A 139 2.09 -2.04 9.11
CA ARG A 139 3.31 -2.66 9.66
C ARG A 139 4.28 -3.09 8.57
N GLY A 140 3.78 -3.73 7.51
CA GLY A 140 4.59 -4.12 6.36
C GLY A 140 5.23 -2.91 5.67
N ALA A 141 4.47 -1.82 5.50
CA ALA A 141 5.00 -0.57 4.94
C ALA A 141 6.07 0.05 5.85
N ALA A 142 5.84 0.12 7.16
CA ALA A 142 6.83 0.62 8.12
C ALA A 142 8.13 -0.20 8.10
N MET A 143 8.03 -1.53 8.14
CA MET A 143 9.21 -2.41 8.04
C MET A 143 10.00 -2.19 6.76
N LEU A 144 9.30 -2.03 5.63
CA LEU A 144 9.94 -1.75 4.35
C LEU A 144 10.61 -0.38 4.33
N ALA A 145 9.95 0.65 4.89
CA ALA A 145 10.52 1.99 5.03
C ALA A 145 11.82 1.95 5.84
N VAL A 146 11.85 1.25 6.98
CA VAL A 146 13.09 1.06 7.76
C VAL A 146 14.17 0.35 6.96
N GLY A 147 13.82 -0.74 6.27
CA GLY A 147 14.78 -1.51 5.47
C GLY A 147 15.42 -0.70 4.35
N ILE A 148 14.60 0.06 3.62
CA ILE A 148 15.04 0.94 2.52
C ILE A 148 15.93 2.07 3.06
N GLU A 149 15.52 2.72 4.15
CA GLU A 149 16.30 3.81 4.77
C GLU A 149 17.67 3.31 5.23
N ARG A 150 17.72 2.18 5.96
CA ARG A 150 18.99 1.59 6.45
C ARG A 150 19.94 1.17 5.35
N ALA A 151 19.40 0.71 4.21
CA ALA A 151 20.21 0.34 3.06
C ALA A 151 20.73 1.54 2.26
N GLY A 152 20.26 2.76 2.57
CA GLY A 152 20.59 3.97 1.81
C GLY A 152 19.82 4.07 0.50
N GLY A 153 18.62 3.48 0.41
CA GLY A 153 17.73 3.59 -0.74
C GLY A 153 17.28 2.24 -1.33
N ARG A 154 16.17 2.28 -2.09
CA ARG A 154 15.52 1.09 -2.67
C ARG A 154 16.44 0.36 -3.64
N ASP A 155 17.19 1.10 -4.46
CA ASP A 155 18.11 0.53 -5.45
C ASP A 155 19.24 -0.27 -4.79
N ARG A 156 19.71 0.17 -3.62
CA ARG A 156 20.70 -0.59 -2.84
C ARG A 156 20.12 -1.91 -2.35
N VAL A 157 18.88 -1.92 -1.86
CA VAL A 157 18.19 -3.17 -1.47
C VAL A 157 18.03 -4.11 -2.67
N LEU A 158 17.63 -3.57 -3.83
CA LEU A 158 17.52 -4.33 -5.07
C LEU A 158 18.85 -4.96 -5.48
N GLY A 159 19.96 -4.21 -5.39
CA GLY A 159 21.30 -4.72 -5.68
C GLY A 159 21.73 -5.84 -4.72
N LEU A 160 21.40 -5.72 -3.43
CA LEU A 160 21.70 -6.76 -2.43
C LEU A 160 20.94 -8.07 -2.70
N LEU A 161 19.68 -8.00 -3.15
CA LEU A 161 18.87 -9.18 -3.46
C LEU A 161 19.28 -9.88 -4.76
N GLN A 162 19.91 -9.16 -5.68
CA GLN A 162 20.39 -9.69 -6.96
C GLN A 162 21.83 -10.19 -6.88
N SER A 163 22.57 -9.81 -5.83
CA SER A 163 23.92 -10.29 -5.59
C SER A 163 23.86 -11.76 -5.14
N PRO A 164 24.59 -12.68 -5.80
CA PRO A 164 24.71 -14.03 -5.28
C PRO A 164 25.31 -13.95 -3.88
N ALA A 165 24.67 -14.59 -2.90
CA ALA A 165 25.18 -14.61 -1.53
C ALA A 165 26.68 -14.96 -1.56
N PRO A 166 27.53 -14.24 -0.81
CA PRO A 166 28.95 -14.57 -0.77
C PRO A 166 29.05 -16.04 -0.42
N ARG A 167 29.66 -16.83 -1.32
CA ARG A 167 30.03 -18.21 -1.00
C ARG A 167 30.88 -18.08 0.24
N THR A 168 30.35 -18.51 1.38
CA THR A 168 31.13 -18.68 2.60
C THR A 168 32.32 -19.52 2.18
N THR A 169 33.49 -18.88 2.12
CA THR A 169 34.75 -19.56 1.91
C THR A 169 34.81 -20.59 3.02
N ALA A 170 34.63 -21.86 2.65
CA ALA A 170 34.86 -22.95 3.57
C ALA A 170 36.26 -22.71 4.15
N LEU A 171 36.31 -22.44 5.46
CA LEU A 171 37.52 -22.55 6.27
C LEU A 171 37.96 -24.02 6.17
N ARG A 172 38.64 -24.35 5.07
CA ARG A 172 39.35 -25.61 4.90
C ARG A 172 40.58 -25.54 5.79
N GLY A 173 40.51 -26.28 6.90
CA GLY A 173 41.67 -26.97 7.46
C GLY A 173 42.65 -26.11 8.25
N LEU A 174 42.26 -25.68 9.44
CA LEU A 174 43.16 -25.74 10.60
C LEU A 174 42.72 -26.94 11.44
N GLN A 175 43.04 -28.14 10.96
CA GLN A 175 43.02 -29.35 11.78
C GLN A 175 44.45 -29.84 11.96
N GLY A 176 44.86 -29.93 13.22
CA GLY A 176 45.79 -30.96 13.69
C GLY A 176 47.26 -30.56 13.71
N GLY A 177 47.67 -29.92 14.80
CA GLY A 177 48.98 -30.22 15.36
C GLY A 177 49.07 -31.66 15.90
N ALA A 178 50.30 -32.04 16.24
CA ALA A 178 50.77 -33.24 16.92
C ALA A 178 51.24 -34.39 16.01
N ARG A 179 52.54 -34.38 15.71
CA ARG A 179 53.48 -35.44 16.15
C ARG A 179 54.81 -34.80 16.52
#